data_AF-A0A7W1ERU0-F1
#
_entry.id   AF-A0A7W1ERU0-F1
#
_cell.length_a   1.000
_cell.length_b   1.000
_cell.length_c   1.000
_cell.angle_alpha   90.00
_cell.angle_beta   90.00
_cell.angle_gamma   90.00
#
_symmetry.space_group_name_H-M   'P 1'
#
loop_
_entity.id
_entity.type
_entity.pdbx_description
1 polymer ?
#
loop_
_entity_poly.entity_id
_entity_poly.type
_entity_poly.pdbx_seq_one_letter_code
_entity_poly.pdbx_strand_id
1 'polypeptide(L)'
;MTNKQFVQSERTYLVELLKGFKPSQWKAITLCGGWNVEDLAAHIVVREGLIGPIGIVVPRLHNLHDSRVKKLEAKGHSAIIQKLEKYPWFMPAVVNTGEFWVHNEDILRGALHIKRPVATAKQNAILWSSLQGLAKIKKGLVKDLGNVVLKNEHTAEVITIANHKSKNDTIITGQAGELLLFFYGRRDVAKVTIKKAP
;
A
#
# COMPACT_ATOMS: atom_id res chain seq x y z
N MET A 1 15.89 -11.13 4.27
CA MET A 1 15.21 -10.53 3.10
C MET A 1 15.46 -9.04 3.20
N THR A 2 15.93 -8.40 2.14
CA THR A 2 16.14 -6.94 2.08
C THR A 2 14.89 -6.23 1.56
N ASN A 3 14.78 -4.90 1.74
CA ASN A 3 13.69 -4.11 1.12
C ASN A 3 13.62 -4.32 -0.41
N LYS A 4 14.77 -4.39 -1.09
CA LYS A 4 14.83 -4.64 -2.54
C LYS A 4 14.28 -6.02 -2.90
N GLN A 5 14.64 -7.06 -2.15
CA GLN A 5 14.08 -8.40 -2.35
C GLN A 5 12.57 -8.44 -2.09
N PHE A 6 12.09 -7.71 -1.08
CA PHE A 6 10.67 -7.60 -0.75
C PHE A 6 9.85 -6.92 -1.85
N VAL A 7 10.29 -5.74 -2.31
CA VAL A 7 9.60 -5.03 -3.39
C VAL A 7 9.61 -5.87 -4.67
N GLN A 8 10.72 -6.56 -4.95
CA GLN A 8 10.78 -7.48 -6.09
C GLN A 8 9.77 -8.63 -5.95
N SER A 9 9.63 -9.23 -4.77
CA SER A 9 8.64 -10.31 -4.57
C SER A 9 7.20 -9.83 -4.70
N GLU A 10 6.86 -8.64 -4.15
CA GLU A 10 5.51 -8.08 -4.29
C GLU A 10 5.18 -7.74 -5.75
N ARG A 11 6.17 -7.24 -6.50
CA ARG A 11 6.02 -6.99 -7.93
C ARG A 11 5.84 -8.28 -8.72
N THR A 12 6.68 -9.28 -8.50
CA THR A 12 6.54 -10.58 -9.16
C THR A 12 5.17 -11.19 -8.86
N TYR A 13 4.74 -11.13 -7.60
CA TYR A 13 3.41 -11.58 -7.19
C TYR A 13 2.28 -10.86 -7.95
N LEU A 14 2.36 -9.53 -8.07
CA LEU A 14 1.39 -8.74 -8.84
C LEU A 14 1.39 -9.14 -10.33
N VAL A 15 2.56 -9.27 -10.95
CA VAL A 15 2.68 -9.67 -12.36
C VAL A 15 2.02 -11.02 -12.61
N GLU A 16 2.30 -12.01 -11.78
CA GLU A 16 1.74 -13.36 -11.93
C GLU A 16 0.21 -13.37 -11.73
N LEU A 17 -0.32 -12.56 -10.81
CA LEU A 17 -1.77 -12.37 -10.68
C LEU A 17 -2.37 -11.78 -11.96
N LEU A 18 -1.81 -10.67 -12.45
CA LEU A 18 -2.33 -9.94 -13.60
C LEU A 18 -2.29 -10.77 -14.89
N LYS A 19 -1.27 -11.62 -15.08
CA LYS A 19 -1.19 -12.59 -16.19
C LYS A 19 -2.34 -13.59 -16.18
N GLY A 20 -2.80 -14.00 -14.99
CA GLY A 20 -3.89 -14.96 -14.82
C GLY A 20 -5.29 -14.34 -14.90
N PHE A 21 -5.41 -13.01 -14.93
CA PHE A 21 -6.71 -12.33 -14.90
C PHE A 21 -7.41 -12.34 -16.25
N LYS A 22 -8.70 -12.68 -16.22
CA LYS A 22 -9.63 -12.50 -17.34
C LYS A 22 -10.02 -11.02 -17.48
N PRO A 23 -10.57 -10.58 -18.63
CA PRO A 23 -10.98 -9.19 -18.83
C PRO A 23 -11.91 -8.63 -17.74
N SER A 24 -12.84 -9.44 -17.22
CA SER A 24 -13.74 -9.02 -16.13
C SER A 24 -13.00 -8.73 -14.81
N GLN A 25 -11.92 -9.47 -14.52
CA GLN A 25 -11.12 -9.27 -13.30
C GLN A 25 -10.25 -8.01 -13.40
N TRP A 26 -9.80 -7.64 -14.60
CA TRP A 26 -9.18 -6.33 -14.84
C TRP A 26 -10.13 -5.15 -14.59
N LYS A 27 -11.44 -5.38 -14.74
CA LYS A 27 -12.49 -4.37 -14.46
C LYS A 27 -13.06 -4.45 -13.04
N ALA A 28 -12.57 -5.37 -12.20
CA ALA A 28 -13.02 -5.48 -10.82
C ALA A 28 -12.63 -4.23 -10.02
N ILE A 29 -13.56 -3.73 -9.19
CA ILE A 29 -13.34 -2.56 -8.34
C ILE A 29 -12.32 -2.91 -7.25
N THR A 30 -11.37 -2.01 -7.04
CA THR A 30 -10.35 -2.11 -5.98
C THR A 30 -10.81 -1.36 -4.73
N LEU A 31 -10.03 -1.43 -3.66
CA LEU A 31 -10.24 -0.57 -2.49
C LEU A 31 -9.85 0.90 -2.72
N CYS A 32 -9.12 1.20 -3.82
CA CYS A 32 -8.93 2.57 -4.27
C CYS A 32 -10.23 3.05 -4.90
N GLY A 33 -10.97 3.91 -4.20
CA GLY A 33 -12.28 4.39 -4.62
C GLY A 33 -12.29 4.89 -6.07
N GLY A 34 -13.22 4.35 -6.86
CA GLY A 34 -13.38 4.69 -8.28
C GLY A 34 -12.40 4.01 -9.23
N TRP A 35 -11.44 3.22 -8.74
CA TRP A 35 -10.44 2.54 -9.58
C TRP A 35 -10.73 1.04 -9.69
N ASN A 36 -10.66 0.54 -10.92
CA ASN A 36 -10.57 -0.90 -11.16
C ASN A 36 -9.10 -1.38 -11.13
N VAL A 37 -8.89 -2.68 -11.31
CA VAL A 37 -7.56 -3.29 -11.31
C VAL A 37 -6.65 -2.70 -12.40
N GLU A 38 -7.19 -2.40 -13.58
CA GLU A 38 -6.43 -1.79 -14.67
C GLU A 38 -5.92 -0.39 -14.29
N ASP A 39 -6.79 0.46 -13.74
CA ASP A 39 -6.42 1.81 -13.28
C ASP A 39 -5.30 1.72 -12.23
N LEU A 40 -5.45 0.82 -11.25
CA LEU A 40 -4.47 0.67 -10.16
C LEU A 40 -3.15 0.05 -10.63
N ALA A 41 -3.18 -0.93 -11.52
CA ALA A 41 -1.96 -1.52 -12.08
C ALA A 41 -1.19 -0.51 -12.95
N ALA A 42 -1.90 0.30 -13.75
CA ALA A 42 -1.30 1.39 -14.50
C ALA A 42 -0.73 2.48 -13.59
N HIS A 43 -1.43 2.83 -12.50
CA HIS A 43 -0.95 3.76 -11.47
C HIS A 43 0.39 3.32 -10.90
N ILE A 44 0.52 2.05 -10.47
CA ILE A 44 1.77 1.52 -9.89
C ILE A 44 2.95 1.74 -10.84
N VAL A 45 2.76 1.42 -12.13
CA VAL A 45 3.79 1.62 -13.17
C VAL A 45 4.15 3.09 -13.36
N VAL A 46 3.14 3.96 -13.47
CA VAL A 46 3.35 5.39 -13.74
C VAL A 46 4.01 6.08 -12.55
N ARG A 47 3.60 5.73 -11.33
CA ARG A 47 4.14 6.25 -10.07
C ARG A 47 5.60 5.90 -9.89
N GLU A 48 6.03 4.70 -10.28
CA GLU A 48 7.45 4.35 -10.26
C GLU A 48 8.27 5.13 -11.30
N GLY A 49 7.68 5.45 -12.46
CA GLY A 49 8.30 6.25 -13.52
C GLY A 49 8.44 7.74 -13.21
N LEU A 50 7.68 8.25 -12.24
CA LEU A 50 7.73 9.63 -11.77
C LEU A 50 8.70 9.70 -10.58
N ILE A 51 9.64 10.64 -10.64
CA ILE A 51 10.52 10.95 -9.50
C ILE A 51 9.63 11.48 -8.37
N GLY A 52 9.20 10.62 -7.45
CA GLY A 52 8.63 10.96 -6.14
C GLY A 52 7.22 10.42 -5.84
N PRO A 53 6.83 10.37 -4.54
CA PRO A 53 5.52 9.90 -4.03
C PRO A 53 4.40 10.94 -4.26
N ILE A 54 4.24 11.35 -5.51
CA ILE A 54 3.60 12.62 -5.87
C ILE A 54 2.13 12.46 -6.21
N GLY A 55 1.68 11.28 -6.66
CA GLY A 55 0.33 11.07 -7.20
C GLY A 55 -0.83 11.25 -6.23
N ILE A 56 -0.58 11.29 -4.91
CA ILE A 56 -1.61 11.55 -3.88
C ILE A 56 -1.27 12.81 -3.06
N VAL A 57 -0.05 13.35 -3.16
CA VAL A 57 0.48 14.36 -2.23
C VAL A 57 0.72 15.71 -2.89
N VAL A 58 0.80 15.78 -4.22
CA VAL A 58 1.00 17.05 -4.95
C VAL A 58 -0.14 17.24 -5.95
N PRO A 59 -1.21 17.97 -5.57
CA PRO A 59 -2.38 18.20 -6.42
C PRO A 59 -2.06 18.73 -7.83
N ARG A 60 -0.94 19.46 -7.98
CA ARG A 60 -0.48 20.02 -9.27
C ARG A 60 -0.06 18.96 -10.31
N LEU A 61 0.21 17.73 -9.91
CA LEU A 61 0.69 16.68 -10.81
C LEU A 61 -0.34 15.57 -11.05
N HIS A 62 -1.57 15.71 -10.52
CA HIS A 62 -2.66 14.76 -10.73
C HIS A 62 -3.01 14.64 -12.23
N ASN A 63 -3.21 15.76 -12.94
CA ASN A 63 -3.55 15.73 -14.37
C ASN A 63 -2.47 15.05 -15.24
N LEU A 64 -1.18 15.25 -14.93
CA LEU A 64 -0.09 14.59 -15.63
C LEU A 64 -0.03 13.09 -15.31
N HIS A 65 -0.27 12.73 -14.05
CA HIS A 65 -0.35 11.35 -13.62
C HIS A 65 -1.50 10.62 -14.31
N ASP A 66 -2.71 11.18 -14.26
CA ASP A 66 -3.92 10.63 -14.86
C ASP A 66 -3.76 10.47 -16.38
N SER A 67 -3.19 11.48 -17.05
CA SER A 67 -2.89 11.40 -18.48
C SER A 67 -1.91 10.26 -18.81
N ARG A 68 -0.89 10.03 -17.98
CA ARG A 68 0.08 8.93 -18.16
C ARG A 68 -0.54 7.56 -17.88
N VAL A 69 -1.43 7.48 -16.90
CA VAL A 69 -2.23 6.27 -16.59
C VAL A 69 -3.09 5.94 -17.81
N LYS A 70 -3.93 6.87 -18.27
CA LYS A 70 -4.79 6.68 -19.46
C LYS A 70 -3.98 6.34 -20.72
N LYS A 71 -2.81 6.98 -20.92
CA LYS A 71 -1.90 6.67 -22.02
C LYS A 71 -1.30 5.26 -21.94
N LEU A 72 -1.09 4.74 -20.74
CA LEU A 72 -0.60 3.37 -20.55
C LEU A 72 -1.73 2.35 -20.75
N GLU A 73 -2.91 2.59 -20.20
CA GLU A 73 -4.11 1.76 -20.40
C GLU A 73 -4.47 1.62 -21.88
N ALA A 74 -4.39 2.70 -22.65
CA ALA A 74 -4.62 2.68 -24.10
C ALA A 74 -3.66 1.74 -24.87
N LYS A 75 -2.53 1.32 -24.27
CA LYS A 75 -1.61 0.33 -24.85
C LYS A 75 -1.98 -1.11 -24.48
N GLY A 76 -3.00 -1.31 -23.65
CA GLY A 76 -3.51 -2.60 -23.22
C GLY A 76 -2.76 -3.24 -22.05
N HIS A 77 -3.37 -4.27 -21.47
CA HIS A 77 -2.90 -4.97 -20.27
C HIS A 77 -1.47 -5.52 -20.43
N SER A 78 -1.12 -6.03 -21.61
CA SER A 78 0.22 -6.56 -21.89
C SER A 78 1.31 -5.50 -21.74
N ALA A 79 1.02 -4.24 -22.07
CA ALA A 79 1.97 -3.14 -21.88
C ALA A 79 2.16 -2.79 -20.39
N ILE A 80 1.10 -2.88 -19.59
CA ILE A 80 1.17 -2.70 -18.12
C ILE A 80 2.03 -3.82 -17.52
N ILE A 81 1.73 -5.08 -17.84
CA ILE A 81 2.48 -6.25 -17.36
C ILE A 81 3.97 -6.14 -17.76
N GLN A 82 4.27 -5.87 -19.03
CA GLN A 82 5.65 -5.77 -19.50
C GLN A 82 6.43 -4.67 -18.77
N LYS A 83 5.78 -3.56 -18.41
CA LYS A 83 6.42 -2.51 -17.62
C LYS A 83 6.61 -2.92 -16.16
N LEU A 84 5.66 -3.62 -15.55
CA LEU A 84 5.82 -4.16 -14.20
C LEU A 84 6.96 -5.17 -14.12
N GLU A 85 7.15 -6.00 -15.15
CA GLU A 85 8.26 -6.94 -15.26
C GLU A 85 9.63 -6.25 -15.33
N LYS A 86 9.69 -5.05 -15.92
CA LYS A 86 10.91 -4.25 -16.03
C LYS A 86 11.08 -3.39 -14.79
N TYR A 87 11.90 -3.83 -13.83
CA TYR A 87 12.20 -3.06 -12.62
C TYR A 87 13.08 -1.83 -12.92
N PRO A 88 12.61 -0.58 -12.72
CA PRO A 88 13.47 0.58 -12.82
C PRO A 88 14.20 0.82 -11.49
N TRP A 89 15.52 0.61 -11.47
CA TRP A 89 16.36 0.63 -10.26
C TRP A 89 16.56 2.00 -9.58
N PHE A 90 15.88 3.07 -9.99
CA PHE A 90 16.17 4.42 -9.51
C PHE A 90 15.40 4.85 -8.25
N MET A 91 14.32 4.15 -7.86
CA MET A 91 13.54 4.49 -6.65
C MET A 91 14.02 3.73 -5.41
N PRO A 92 14.25 4.40 -4.26
CA PRO A 92 14.61 3.72 -3.02
C PRO A 92 13.53 2.70 -2.60
N ALA A 93 13.91 1.43 -2.44
CA ALA A 93 12.98 0.35 -2.13
C ALA A 93 12.13 0.60 -0.87
N VAL A 94 12.66 1.33 0.12
CA VAL A 94 11.96 1.67 1.38
C VAL A 94 10.66 2.46 1.12
N VAL A 95 10.65 3.32 0.10
CA VAL A 95 9.47 4.12 -0.29
C VAL A 95 8.45 3.26 -1.06
N ASN A 96 8.89 2.17 -1.68
CA ASN A 96 8.04 1.28 -2.46
C ASN A 96 7.45 0.13 -1.64
N THR A 97 8.08 -0.25 -0.51
CA THR A 97 7.63 -1.36 0.35
C THR A 97 6.15 -1.25 0.72
N GLY A 98 5.74 -0.13 1.33
CA GLY A 98 4.36 0.07 1.76
C GLY A 98 3.38 0.16 0.59
N GLU A 99 3.78 0.82 -0.50
CA GLU A 99 2.91 1.07 -1.66
C GLU A 99 2.61 -0.22 -2.42
N PHE A 100 3.61 -1.05 -2.70
CA PHE A 100 3.37 -2.35 -3.34
C PHE A 100 2.53 -3.27 -2.46
N TRP A 101 2.82 -3.31 -1.16
CA TRP A 101 2.02 -4.13 -0.25
C TRP A 101 0.56 -3.67 -0.24
N VAL A 102 0.31 -2.38 0.02
CA VAL A 102 -1.04 -1.82 0.13
C VAL A 102 -1.81 -1.94 -1.18
N HIS A 103 -1.20 -1.63 -2.33
CA HIS A 103 -1.93 -1.71 -3.59
C HIS A 103 -2.15 -3.13 -4.09
N ASN A 104 -1.27 -4.08 -3.75
CA ASN A 104 -1.58 -5.50 -3.94
C ASN A 104 -2.83 -5.87 -3.12
N GLU A 105 -2.90 -5.49 -1.84
CA GLU A 105 -4.09 -5.73 -1.02
C GLU A 105 -5.34 -4.99 -1.56
N ASP A 106 -5.20 -3.78 -2.09
CA ASP A 106 -6.32 -3.02 -2.68
C ASP A 106 -6.95 -3.79 -3.87
N ILE A 107 -6.13 -4.47 -4.67
CA ILE A 107 -6.59 -5.37 -5.76
C ILE A 107 -7.24 -6.61 -5.17
N LEU A 108 -6.52 -7.30 -4.28
CA LEU A 108 -6.94 -8.59 -3.74
C LEU A 108 -8.25 -8.51 -2.95
N ARG A 109 -8.38 -7.51 -2.08
CA ARG A 109 -9.50 -7.36 -1.13
C ARG A 109 -10.66 -6.54 -1.66
N GLY A 110 -10.51 -5.92 -2.84
CA GLY A 110 -11.63 -5.31 -3.55
C GLY A 110 -12.66 -6.35 -3.98
N ALA A 111 -13.32 -6.14 -5.11
CA ALA A 111 -14.36 -7.04 -5.61
C ALA A 111 -13.84 -8.46 -5.95
N LEU A 112 -12.52 -8.68 -6.01
CA LEU A 112 -11.94 -9.99 -6.30
C LEU A 112 -11.95 -10.95 -5.10
N HIS A 113 -11.92 -10.44 -3.87
CA HIS A 113 -11.86 -11.23 -2.63
C HIS A 113 -10.79 -12.36 -2.61
N ILE A 114 -9.66 -12.13 -3.25
CA ILE A 114 -8.55 -13.09 -3.31
C ILE A 114 -7.78 -13.05 -1.98
N LYS A 115 -7.49 -14.22 -1.43
CA LYS A 115 -6.62 -14.35 -0.24
C LYS A 115 -5.16 -14.53 -0.68
N ARG A 116 -4.25 -13.82 -0.03
CA ARG A 116 -2.81 -14.08 -0.15
C ARG A 116 -2.29 -14.94 1.01
N PRO A 117 -1.12 -15.56 0.85
CA PRO A 117 -0.41 -16.19 1.95
C PRO A 117 -0.06 -15.20 3.07
N VAL A 118 -0.07 -15.68 4.32
CA VAL A 118 0.35 -14.89 5.49
C VAL A 118 1.81 -14.45 5.32
N ALA A 119 2.09 -13.20 5.70
CA ALA A 119 3.44 -12.66 5.63
C ALA A 119 4.39 -13.45 6.53
N THR A 120 5.55 -13.81 6.01
CA THR A 120 6.62 -14.41 6.82
C THR A 120 7.14 -13.42 7.86
N ALA A 121 7.77 -13.91 8.93
CA ALA A 121 8.38 -13.04 9.95
C ALA A 121 9.35 -12.00 9.36
N LYS A 122 10.13 -12.39 8.33
CA LYS A 122 11.05 -11.49 7.61
C LYS A 122 10.31 -10.39 6.84
N GLN A 123 9.19 -10.71 6.18
CA GLN A 123 8.34 -9.73 5.51
C GLN A 123 7.68 -8.80 6.54
N ASN A 124 7.15 -9.35 7.64
CA ASN A 124 6.54 -8.56 8.71
C ASN A 124 7.53 -7.53 9.29
N ALA A 125 8.79 -7.90 9.52
CA ALA A 125 9.82 -6.98 10.00
C ALA A 125 10.09 -5.82 9.00
N ILE A 126 10.14 -6.11 7.70
CA ILE A 126 10.31 -5.09 6.65
C ILE A 126 9.12 -4.13 6.61
N LEU A 127 7.90 -4.67 6.65
CA LEU A 127 6.67 -3.89 6.70
C LEU A 127 6.61 -3.01 7.96
N TRP A 128 7.05 -3.53 9.10
CA TRP A 128 7.12 -2.80 10.36
C TRP A 128 8.11 -1.62 10.28
N SER A 129 9.31 -1.83 9.73
CA SER A 129 10.26 -0.74 9.49
C SER A 129 9.70 0.32 8.53
N SER A 130 8.94 -0.08 7.50
CA SER A 130 8.25 0.84 6.60
C SER A 130 7.18 1.66 7.34
N LEU A 131 6.38 1.01 8.19
CA LEU A 131 5.39 1.64 9.04
C LEU A 131 6.01 2.65 10.03
N GLN A 132 7.16 2.31 10.64
CA GLN A 132 7.90 3.23 11.50
C GLN A 132 8.33 4.51 10.77
N GLY A 133 8.85 4.36 9.55
CA GLY A 133 9.20 5.50 8.70
C GLY A 133 7.97 6.36 8.39
N LEU A 134 6.90 5.72 7.92
CA LEU A 134 5.65 6.40 7.56
C LEU A 134 5.01 7.12 8.74
N ALA A 135 4.96 6.48 9.92
CA ALA A 135 4.42 7.07 11.15
C ALA A 135 5.17 8.34 11.56
N LYS A 136 6.48 8.44 11.28
CA LYS A 136 7.26 9.65 11.56
C LYS A 136 6.90 10.80 10.62
N ILE A 137 6.72 10.52 9.32
CA ILE A 137 6.53 11.55 8.28
C ILE A 137 5.06 11.91 8.00
N LYS A 138 4.10 11.03 8.32
CA LYS A 138 2.68 11.15 7.97
C LYS A 138 1.76 10.99 9.18
N LYS A 139 2.14 11.56 10.31
CA LYS A 139 1.33 11.58 11.57
C LYS A 139 -0.11 12.04 11.37
N GLY A 140 -0.34 12.95 10.41
CA GLY A 140 -1.65 13.49 10.09
C GLY A 140 -2.69 12.47 9.60
N LEU A 141 -2.28 11.28 9.15
CA LEU A 141 -3.19 10.21 8.68
C LEU A 141 -4.05 9.60 9.79
N VAL A 142 -3.65 9.78 11.05
CA VAL A 142 -4.37 9.25 12.23
C VAL A 142 -4.72 10.35 13.23
N LYS A 143 -4.71 11.62 12.81
CA LYS A 143 -4.96 12.77 13.69
C LYS A 143 -6.33 12.71 14.38
N ASP A 144 -7.30 12.08 13.73
CA ASP A 144 -8.67 11.89 14.21
C ASP A 144 -8.79 10.83 15.32
N LEU A 145 -7.73 10.06 15.56
CA LEU A 145 -7.68 9.00 16.57
C LEU A 145 -6.99 9.41 17.87
N GLY A 146 -6.60 10.67 18.00
CA GLY A 146 -5.87 11.16 19.18
C GLY A 146 -4.42 10.67 19.23
N ASN A 147 -3.93 10.32 20.42
CA ASN A 147 -2.63 9.64 20.54
C ASN A 147 -2.80 8.20 20.05
N VAL A 148 -1.90 7.73 19.20
CA VAL A 148 -2.00 6.37 18.65
C VAL A 148 -0.82 5.53 19.08
N VAL A 149 -1.10 4.32 19.54
CA VAL A 149 -0.11 3.30 19.87
C VAL A 149 -0.34 2.11 18.96
N LEU A 150 0.53 1.91 17.96
CA LEU A 150 0.50 0.73 17.09
C LEU A 150 1.31 -0.38 17.76
N LYS A 151 0.71 -1.56 17.94
CA LYS A 151 1.34 -2.75 18.53
C LYS A 151 1.46 -3.84 17.48
N ASN A 152 2.66 -4.37 17.30
CA ASN A 152 2.86 -5.55 16.47
C ASN A 152 2.23 -6.76 17.19
N GLU A 153 1.43 -7.56 16.51
CA GLU A 153 0.78 -8.71 17.15
C GLU A 153 1.72 -9.92 17.35
N HIS A 154 2.85 -9.96 16.63
CA HIS A 154 3.80 -11.06 16.68
C HIS A 154 5.10 -10.72 17.42
N THR A 155 5.31 -9.47 17.80
CA THR A 155 6.51 -9.01 18.51
C THR A 155 6.14 -8.07 19.64
N ALA A 156 7.08 -7.75 20.54
CA ALA A 156 6.88 -6.75 21.58
C ALA A 156 7.04 -5.30 21.07
N GLU A 157 7.17 -5.10 19.75
CA GLU A 157 7.46 -3.78 19.18
C GLU A 157 6.22 -2.88 19.19
N VAL A 158 6.46 -1.59 19.44
CA VAL A 158 5.43 -0.55 19.53
C VAL A 158 5.86 0.70 18.77
N ILE A 159 4.90 1.38 18.12
CA ILE A 159 5.08 2.71 17.52
C ILE A 159 4.09 3.67 18.17
N THR A 160 4.61 4.73 18.79
CA THR A 160 3.77 5.78 19.40
C THR A 160 3.74 7.01 18.51
N ILE A 161 2.54 7.48 18.21
CA ILE A 161 2.27 8.70 17.45
C ILE A 161 1.52 9.64 18.39
N ALA A 162 2.25 10.59 18.98
CA ALA A 162 1.67 11.58 19.87
C ALA A 162 0.87 12.63 19.08
N ASN A 163 -0.33 12.90 19.55
CA ASN A 163 -1.13 14.06 19.17
C ASN A 163 -1.36 14.89 20.45
N HIS A 164 -0.44 15.83 20.71
CA HIS A 164 -0.42 16.66 21.91
C HIS A 164 -1.68 17.53 22.13
N LYS A 165 -2.62 17.52 21.18
CA LYS A 165 -3.92 18.21 21.28
C LYS A 165 -5.06 17.29 21.74
N SER A 166 -4.80 15.99 21.94
CA SER A 166 -5.78 14.99 22.35
C SER A 166 -5.41 14.36 23.69
N LYS A 167 -6.41 14.15 24.54
CA LYS A 167 -6.31 13.32 25.75
C LYS A 167 -6.71 11.86 25.53
N ASN A 168 -7.31 11.56 24.37
CA ASN A 168 -7.72 10.20 24.02
C ASN A 168 -6.52 9.43 23.46
N ASP A 169 -6.32 8.20 23.96
CA ASP A 169 -5.36 7.26 23.41
C ASP A 169 -6.08 6.13 22.67
N THR A 170 -5.59 5.77 21.49
CA THR A 170 -6.07 4.67 20.68
C THR A 170 -4.95 3.67 20.49
N ILE A 171 -5.14 2.46 21.02
CA ILE A 171 -4.22 1.34 20.83
C ILE A 171 -4.74 0.49 19.66
N ILE A 172 -3.88 0.26 18.67
CA ILE A 172 -4.21 -0.52 17.48
C ILE A 172 -3.22 -1.67 17.38
N THR A 173 -3.71 -2.90 17.43
CA THR A 173 -2.88 -4.10 17.38
C THR A 173 -3.15 -4.89 16.11
N GLY A 174 -2.09 -5.36 15.44
CA GLY A 174 -2.20 -6.25 14.30
C GLY A 174 -0.85 -6.59 13.67
N GLN A 175 -0.88 -7.39 12.62
CA GLN A 175 0.26 -7.63 11.75
C GLN A 175 0.72 -6.32 11.09
N ALA A 176 2.02 -6.18 10.81
CA ALA A 176 2.56 -4.93 10.26
C ALA A 176 1.92 -4.53 8.93
N GLY A 177 1.57 -5.52 8.09
CA GLY A 177 0.85 -5.30 6.84
C GLY A 177 -0.59 -4.79 7.02
N GLU A 178 -1.31 -5.28 8.03
CA GLU A 178 -2.67 -4.82 8.37
C GLU A 178 -2.63 -3.42 9.00
N LEU A 179 -1.64 -3.15 9.84
CA LEU A 179 -1.41 -1.82 10.40
C LEU A 179 -1.06 -0.80 9.32
N LEU A 180 -0.29 -1.18 8.30
CA LEU A 180 -0.05 -0.34 7.12
C LEU A 180 -1.37 -0.04 6.38
N LEU A 181 -2.18 -1.06 6.07
CA LEU A 181 -3.49 -0.85 5.45
C LEU A 181 -4.35 0.15 6.24
N PHE A 182 -4.46 -0.08 7.55
CA PHE A 182 -5.18 0.81 8.45
C PHE A 182 -4.65 2.25 8.35
N PHE A 183 -3.32 2.42 8.38
CA PHE A 183 -2.66 3.72 8.33
C PHE A 183 -2.85 4.44 6.98
N TYR A 184 -2.93 3.69 5.89
CA TYR A 184 -3.27 4.20 4.55
C TYR A 184 -4.78 4.41 4.35
N GLY A 185 -5.59 4.31 5.41
CA GLY A 185 -7.02 4.64 5.38
C GLY A 185 -7.94 3.46 5.04
N ARG A 186 -7.43 2.24 4.89
CA ARG A 186 -8.23 1.02 4.64
C ARG A 186 -8.77 0.47 5.96
N ARG A 187 -9.30 1.35 6.81
CA ARG A 187 -9.63 1.04 8.21
C ARG A 187 -10.73 -0.01 8.35
N ASP A 188 -11.67 -0.03 7.42
CA ASP A 188 -12.84 -0.94 7.47
C ASP A 188 -12.50 -2.39 7.07
N VAL A 189 -11.36 -2.60 6.37
CA VAL A 189 -10.95 -3.92 5.88
C VAL A 189 -9.64 -4.42 6.50
N ALA A 190 -8.91 -3.53 7.19
CA ALA A 190 -7.70 -3.88 7.90
C ALA A 190 -8.06 -4.76 9.11
N LYS A 191 -7.40 -5.90 9.23
CA LYS A 191 -7.62 -6.86 10.31
C LYS A 191 -6.80 -6.44 11.52
N VAL A 192 -7.31 -5.46 12.26
CA VAL A 192 -6.69 -4.91 13.46
C VAL A 192 -7.67 -4.89 14.63
N THR A 193 -7.15 -5.01 15.84
CA THR A 193 -7.92 -4.79 17.07
C THR A 193 -7.71 -3.37 17.55
N ILE A 194 -8.80 -2.62 17.77
CA ILE A 194 -8.75 -1.24 18.25
C ILE A 194 -9.28 -1.20 19.68
N LYS A 195 -8.49 -0.62 20.59
CA LYS A 195 -8.89 -0.31 21.95
C LYS A 195 -8.70 1.17 22.20
N LYS A 196 -9.80 1.88 22.52
CA LYS A 196 -9.72 3.25 23.01
C LYS A 196 -9.40 3.18 24.50
N ALA A 197 -8.33 3.84 24.92
CA ALA A 197 -8.11 4.08 26.34
C ALA A 197 -9.20 5.05 26.84
N PRO A 198 -9.67 4.87 28.09
CA PRO A 198 -10.66 5.73 28.70
C PRO A 198 -10.19 7.19 28.80
#